data_AF-A0A5C3LZK7-F1
#
_entry.id   AF-A0A5C3LZK7-F1
#
_cell.length_a   1.000
_cell.length_b   1.000
_cell.length_c   1.000
_cell.angle_alpha   90.00
_cell.angle_beta   90.00
_cell.angle_gamma   90.00
#
_symmetry.space_group_name_H-M   'P 1'
#
loop_
_entity.id
_entity.type
_entity.pdbx_description
1 polymer ?
#
loop_
_entity_poly.entity_id
_entity_poly.type
_entity_poly.pdbx_seq_one_letter_code
_entity_poly.pdbx_strand_id
1 'polypeptide(L)'
;MSRYPNMDSRHISLSIGPPTPRGIGSRRFITEENDPLRVKFKPMLNNVCCTKSARQVHIGKEKNASVLIFVDGSAPQNGHNDVRAGCGVVFRSDGKPLYFPLERVSDQPLSSNRAELCAAHAALCARAWAVEGFHRIVIGADSTYMVKGVND
;
A
#
# COMPACT_ATOMS: atom_id res chain seq x y z
N MET A 1 5.48 -30.21 -20.45
CA MET A 1 6.73 -29.40 -20.45
C MET A 1 6.36 -27.92 -20.59
N SER A 2 6.14 -27.22 -19.48
CA SER A 2 5.94 -25.76 -19.49
C SER A 2 7.23 -25.12 -18.98
N ARG A 3 7.99 -24.47 -19.89
CA ARG A 3 9.19 -23.72 -19.54
C ARG A 3 8.76 -22.31 -19.16
N TYR A 4 8.62 -22.04 -17.87
CA TYR A 4 8.71 -20.67 -17.38
C TYR A 4 10.15 -20.19 -17.61
N PRO A 5 10.37 -19.02 -18.22
CA PRO A 5 11.71 -18.47 -18.34
C PRO A 5 12.26 -18.22 -16.94
N ASN A 6 13.45 -18.76 -16.69
CA ASN A 6 14.23 -18.56 -15.49
C ASN A 6 14.52 -17.06 -15.36
N MET A 7 13.85 -16.39 -14.41
CA MET A 7 14.16 -15.00 -14.05
C MET A 7 15.48 -15.01 -13.30
N ASP A 8 16.55 -14.88 -14.07
CA ASP A 8 17.91 -14.69 -13.59
C ASP A 8 17.91 -13.57 -12.54
N SER A 9 18.26 -13.95 -11.30
CA SER A 9 18.38 -13.08 -10.12
C SER A 9 19.54 -12.10 -10.31
N ARG A 10 19.41 -11.21 -11.30
CA ARG A 10 20.27 -10.05 -11.43
C ARG A 10 20.10 -9.24 -10.16
N HIS A 11 21.19 -9.06 -9.44
CA HIS A 11 21.31 -8.11 -8.34
C HIS A 11 20.78 -6.75 -8.83
N ILE A 12 19.52 -6.45 -8.54
CA ILE A 12 18.94 -5.14 -8.78
C ILE A 12 19.60 -4.23 -7.77
N SER A 13 20.61 -3.48 -8.22
CA SER A 13 21.12 -2.32 -7.50
C SER A 13 19.92 -1.50 -7.02
N LEU A 14 19.81 -1.29 -5.71
CA LEU A 14 18.76 -0.46 -5.10
C LEU A 14 18.69 0.88 -5.83
N SER A 15 17.66 1.01 -6.64
CA SER A 15 17.35 2.15 -7.47
C SER A 15 16.36 3.08 -6.77
N ILE A 16 16.56 3.25 -5.46
CA ILE A 16 15.84 4.20 -4.63
C ILE A 16 16.79 5.34 -4.32
N GLY A 17 16.32 6.56 -4.56
CA GLY A 17 17.07 7.76 -4.27
C GLY A 17 17.32 7.94 -2.76
N PRO A 18 18.22 8.85 -2.38
CA PRO A 18 18.42 9.16 -0.97
C PRO A 18 17.12 9.64 -0.31
N PRO A 19 16.99 9.53 1.02
CA PRO A 19 15.88 10.12 1.75
C PRO A 19 15.71 11.60 1.40
N THR A 20 14.49 12.02 1.09
CA THR A 20 14.23 13.43 0.74
C THR A 20 14.27 14.30 2.00
N PRO A 21 14.81 15.54 1.92
CA PRO A 21 14.67 16.53 2.98
C PRO A 21 13.21 16.72 3.37
N ARG A 22 12.97 17.03 4.64
CA ARG A 22 11.63 17.20 5.20
C ARG A 22 10.91 18.36 4.50
N GLY A 23 9.75 18.08 3.89
CA GLY A 23 8.88 19.09 3.29
C GLY A 23 7.69 19.42 4.20
N ILE A 24 7.14 20.64 4.06
CA ILE A 24 5.84 20.98 4.66
C ILE A 24 4.79 20.01 4.09
N GLY A 25 4.09 19.27 4.96
CA GLY A 25 3.10 18.27 4.58
C GLY A 25 3.61 16.83 4.43
N SER A 26 4.90 16.54 4.67
CA SER A 26 5.39 15.16 4.66
C SER A 26 4.86 14.39 5.87
N ARG A 27 3.88 13.50 5.66
CA ARG A 27 3.39 12.58 6.71
C ARG A 27 4.55 11.68 7.16
N ARG A 28 4.73 11.54 8.48
CA ARG A 28 5.70 10.61 9.08
C ARG A 28 4.94 9.46 9.70
N PHE A 29 5.31 8.24 9.35
CA PHE A 29 4.90 7.08 10.13
C PHE A 29 5.97 6.84 11.19
N ILE A 30 5.65 7.16 12.45
CA ILE A 30 6.48 6.86 13.62
C ILE A 30 5.78 5.73 14.34
N THR A 31 6.41 4.56 14.41
CA THR A 31 5.98 3.50 15.33
C THR A 31 6.49 3.83 16.74
N GLU A 32 5.71 3.50 17.76
CA GLU A 32 6.10 3.68 19.18
C GLU A 32 7.44 2.99 19.49
N GLU A 33 8.15 3.52 20.49
CA GLU A 33 9.55 3.16 20.73
C GLU A 33 9.75 1.70 21.16
N ASN A 34 8.70 1.07 21.68
CA ASN A 34 8.64 -0.31 22.18
C ASN A 34 7.87 -1.28 21.25
N ASP A 35 7.52 -0.88 20.01
CA ASP A 35 6.82 -1.74 19.06
C ASP A 35 7.81 -2.73 18.39
N PRO A 36 7.58 -4.07 18.48
CA PRO A 36 8.40 -5.06 17.79
C PRO A 36 8.41 -4.93 16.26
N LEU A 37 7.46 -4.21 15.66
CA LEU A 37 7.39 -3.92 14.22
C LEU A 37 8.07 -2.60 13.86
N ARG A 38 9.26 -2.33 14.40
CA ARG A 38 10.03 -1.08 14.26
C ARG A 38 10.56 -0.82 12.82
N VAL A 39 9.69 -0.92 11.83
CA VAL A 39 9.93 -0.65 10.41
C VAL A 39 9.86 0.85 10.22
N LYS A 40 11.02 1.50 10.25
CA LYS A 40 11.15 2.93 9.97
C LYS A 40 10.99 3.16 8.47
N PHE A 41 9.81 3.60 8.05
CA PHE A 41 9.60 4.15 6.72
C PHE A 41 10.04 5.61 6.65
N LYS A 42 10.69 5.99 5.56
CA LYS A 42 11.17 7.35 5.30
C LYS A 42 10.68 7.80 3.91
N PRO A 43 10.42 9.09 3.69
CA PRO A 43 10.14 9.58 2.35
C PRO A 43 11.39 9.43 1.47
N MET A 44 11.28 8.66 0.39
CA MET A 44 12.35 8.41 -0.59
C MET A 44 11.78 8.48 -2.00
N LEU A 45 12.58 8.96 -2.97
CA LEU A 45 12.18 8.99 -4.38
C LEU A 45 12.42 7.60 -5.02
N ASN A 46 11.45 7.11 -5.78
CA ASN A 46 11.69 6.01 -6.72
C ASN A 46 12.57 6.51 -7.88
N ASN A 47 13.60 5.74 -8.28
CA ASN A 47 14.53 6.15 -9.34
C ASN A 47 14.39 5.31 -10.63
N VAL A 48 13.45 4.34 -10.67
CA VAL A 48 13.25 3.40 -11.79
C VAL A 48 12.08 3.77 -12.70
N CYS A 49 11.07 4.48 -12.17
CA CYS A 49 9.83 4.73 -12.90
C CYS A 49 9.88 6.06 -13.65
N CYS A 50 9.16 6.15 -14.77
CA CYS A 50 8.94 7.39 -15.52
C CYS A 50 8.31 8.50 -14.67
N THR A 51 7.61 8.14 -13.58
CA THR A 51 7.05 9.10 -12.61
C THR A 51 7.86 9.06 -11.32
N LYS A 52 8.80 10.01 -11.18
CA LYS A 52 9.53 10.25 -9.92
C LYS A 52 8.57 10.79 -8.86
N SER A 53 8.40 10.06 -7.77
CA SER A 53 7.50 10.45 -6.70
C SER A 53 8.02 9.94 -5.36
N ALA A 54 7.83 10.75 -4.32
CA ALA A 54 8.20 10.36 -2.97
C ALA A 54 7.23 9.29 -2.44
N ARG A 55 7.80 8.25 -1.83
CA ARG A 55 7.12 7.12 -1.22
C ARG A 55 7.62 6.96 0.21
N GLN A 56 6.78 6.42 1.09
CA GLN A 56 7.22 5.96 2.41
C GLN A 56 7.93 4.61 2.22
N VAL A 57 9.26 4.61 2.32
CA VAL A 57 10.11 3.46 2.00
C VAL A 57 10.90 3.01 3.21
N HIS A 58 10.97 1.70 3.40
CA HIS A 58 11.89 1.05 4.32
C HIS A 58 12.91 0.24 3.52
N ILE A 59 14.19 0.40 3.83
CA ILE A 59 15.26 -0.45 3.29
C ILE A 59 15.70 -1.41 4.37
N GLY A 60 15.47 -2.71 4.13
CA GLY A 60 15.86 -3.79 5.02
C GLY A 60 17.38 -4.05 5.00
N LYS A 61 17.84 -4.92 5.90
CA LYS A 61 19.27 -5.29 6.05
C LYS A 61 19.89 -5.83 4.76
N GLU A 62 19.11 -6.61 4.00
CA GLU A 62 19.51 -7.20 2.72
C GLU A 62 19.40 -6.23 1.54
N LYS A 63 19.28 -4.92 1.78
CA LYS A 63 19.07 -3.92 0.73
C LYS A 63 17.78 -4.16 -0.08
N ASN A 64 16.79 -4.82 0.52
CA ASN A 64 15.46 -4.96 -0.06
C ASN A 64 14.59 -3.75 0.31
N ALA A 65 13.92 -3.16 -0.69
CA ALA A 65 13.04 -2.02 -0.49
C ALA A 65 11.58 -2.45 -0.31
N SER A 66 10.96 -1.92 0.75
CA SER A 66 9.54 -2.05 1.04
C SER A 66 8.85 -0.70 0.93
N VAL A 67 7.65 -0.66 0.36
CA VAL A 67 6.78 0.53 0.32
C VAL A 67 5.62 0.38 1.31
N LEU A 68 5.32 1.44 2.05
CA LEU A 68 4.15 1.52 2.93
C LEU A 68 2.97 2.16 2.20
N ILE A 69 1.82 1.51 2.28
CA ILE A 69 0.55 1.97 1.72
C ILE A 69 -0.52 1.87 2.80
N PHE A 70 -1.23 2.97 3.08
CA PHE A 70 -2.40 2.93 3.94
C PHE A 70 -3.65 2.67 3.13
N VAL A 71 -4.54 1.85 3.68
CA VAL A 71 -5.85 1.54 3.09
C VAL A 71 -6.92 1.69 4.16
N ASP A 72 -8.12 2.03 3.72
CA ASP A 72 -9.30 2.15 4.58
C ASP A 72 -10.56 1.92 3.73
N GLY A 73 -11.57 1.29 4.31
CA GLY A 73 -12.84 0.98 3.70
C GLY A 73 -14.01 1.38 4.59
N SER A 74 -14.91 2.21 4.07
CA SER A 74 -16.06 2.70 4.83
C SER A 74 -17.37 2.34 4.16
N ALA A 75 -18.35 1.94 4.97
CA ALA A 75 -19.73 1.74 4.57
C ALA A 75 -20.65 2.36 5.63
N PRO A 76 -20.88 3.68 5.60
CA PRO A 76 -21.84 4.31 6.50
C PRO A 76 -23.22 3.65 6.34
N GLN A 77 -23.86 3.33 7.47
CA GLN A 77 -25.11 2.56 7.53
C GLN A 77 -24.97 1.11 7.04
N ASN A 78 -23.83 0.47 7.32
CA ASN A 78 -23.59 -0.94 7.02
C ASN A 78 -24.77 -1.83 7.48
N GLY A 79 -25.33 -2.63 6.57
CA GLY A 79 -26.50 -3.48 6.82
C GLY A 79 -27.86 -2.89 6.45
N HIS A 80 -27.93 -1.61 6.05
CA HIS A 80 -29.17 -1.00 5.52
C HIS A 80 -29.31 -1.13 4.00
N ASN A 81 -30.54 -1.06 3.49
CA ASN A 81 -30.84 -1.15 2.05
C ASN A 81 -30.24 0.01 1.23
N ASP A 82 -30.09 1.18 1.83
CA ASP A 82 -29.56 2.39 1.18
C ASP A 82 -28.06 2.62 1.45
N VAL A 83 -27.37 1.61 1.98
CA VAL A 83 -25.94 1.69 2.29
C VAL A 83 -25.14 2.16 1.08
N ARG A 84 -24.16 3.01 1.34
CA ARG A 84 -23.11 3.38 0.38
C ARG A 84 -21.80 2.93 0.97
N ALA A 85 -20.92 2.42 0.12
CA ALA A 85 -19.58 2.04 0.53
C ALA A 85 -18.54 2.65 -0.40
N GLY A 86 -17.34 2.86 0.11
CA GLY A 86 -16.20 3.39 -0.63
C GLY A 86 -14.89 3.00 0.03
N CYS A 87 -13.81 3.06 -0.73
CA CYS A 87 -12.48 2.75 -0.24
C CYS A 87 -11.48 3.84 -0.59
N GLY A 88 -10.44 3.93 0.22
CA GLY A 88 -9.35 4.89 0.08
C GLY A 88 -7.98 4.23 0.19
N VAL A 89 -7.01 4.78 -0.52
CA VAL A 89 -5.62 4.31 -0.56
C VAL A 89 -4.68 5.51 -0.51
N VAL A 90 -3.67 5.47 0.36
CA VAL A 90 -2.64 6.51 0.48
C VAL A 90 -1.24 5.88 0.42
N PHE A 91 -0.54 6.12 -0.69
CA PHE A 91 0.87 5.71 -0.89
C PHE A 91 1.80 6.88 -1.24
N ARG A 92 1.24 8.08 -1.41
CA ARG A 92 1.98 9.29 -1.77
C ARG A 92 2.45 10.02 -0.52
N SER A 93 3.67 10.55 -0.53
CA SER A 93 4.20 11.32 0.61
C SER A 93 3.46 12.65 0.85
N ASP A 94 2.77 13.19 -0.16
CA ASP A 94 1.92 14.39 -0.02
C ASP A 94 0.55 14.11 0.65
N GLY A 95 0.27 12.84 0.97
CA GLY A 95 -0.94 12.43 1.65
C GLY A 95 -2.21 12.47 0.79
N LYS A 96 -2.11 12.76 -0.51
CA LYS A 96 -3.27 12.75 -1.41
C LYS A 96 -3.76 11.31 -1.61
N PRO A 97 -5.03 11.00 -1.30
CA PRO A 97 -5.57 9.66 -1.47
C PRO A 97 -5.98 9.39 -2.93
N LEU A 98 -5.92 8.13 -3.31
CA LEU A 98 -6.82 7.56 -4.32
C LEU A 98 -8.07 7.09 -3.59
N TYR A 99 -9.25 7.43 -4.05
CA TYR A 99 -10.50 6.97 -3.44
C TYR A 99 -11.57 6.81 -4.51
N PHE A 100 -12.49 5.88 -4.28
CA PHE A 100 -13.61 5.63 -5.18
C PHE A 100 -14.75 4.92 -4.44
N PRO A 101 -16.01 5.13 -4.86
CA PRO A 101 -17.14 4.39 -4.34
C PRO A 101 -17.06 2.91 -4.77
N LEU A 102 -17.56 2.01 -3.94
CA LEU A 102 -17.68 0.60 -4.30
C LEU A 102 -18.75 0.42 -5.39
N GLU A 103 -18.43 -0.39 -6.38
CA GLU A 103 -19.38 -0.77 -7.42
C GLU A 103 -20.54 -1.58 -6.83
N ARG A 104 -21.75 -1.28 -7.31
CA ARG A 104 -22.96 -2.06 -7.05
C ARG A 104 -22.95 -3.27 -7.99
N VAL A 105 -22.47 -4.39 -7.48
CA VAL A 105 -22.48 -5.67 -8.17
C VAL A 105 -23.64 -6.47 -7.58
N SER A 106 -24.69 -6.71 -8.39
CA SER A 106 -25.99 -7.32 -8.01
C SER A 106 -26.03 -7.93 -6.60
N ASP A 107 -25.62 -9.19 -6.49
CA ASP A 107 -25.85 -10.01 -5.29
C ASP A 107 -24.77 -9.80 -4.22
N GLN A 108 -23.89 -8.81 -4.38
CA GLN A 108 -22.84 -8.49 -3.42
C GLN A 108 -23.25 -7.32 -2.55
N PRO A 109 -23.35 -7.51 -1.22
CA PRO A 109 -23.68 -6.42 -0.32
C PRO A 109 -22.56 -5.37 -0.33
N LEU A 110 -22.96 -4.11 -0.33
CA LEU A 110 -22.07 -3.00 -0.01
C LEU A 110 -21.83 -3.01 1.51
N SER A 111 -20.66 -3.46 1.93
CA SER A 111 -20.28 -3.59 3.33
C SER A 111 -18.93 -2.97 3.62
N SER A 112 -18.65 -2.70 4.90
CA SER A 112 -17.34 -2.22 5.34
C SER A 112 -16.25 -3.25 5.01
N ASN A 113 -16.49 -4.53 5.30
CA ASN A 113 -15.54 -5.61 5.03
C ASN A 113 -15.17 -5.69 3.54
N ARG A 114 -16.15 -5.58 2.64
CA ARG A 114 -15.89 -5.54 1.20
C ARG A 114 -15.11 -4.28 0.82
N ALA A 115 -15.44 -3.13 1.42
CA ALA A 115 -14.73 -1.88 1.18
C ALA A 115 -13.24 -1.97 1.55
N GLU A 116 -12.93 -2.56 2.71
CA GLU A 116 -11.55 -2.77 3.17
C GLU A 116 -10.75 -3.65 2.22
N LEU A 117 -11.33 -4.78 1.79
CA LEU A 117 -10.69 -5.67 0.83
C LEU A 117 -10.51 -5.01 -0.55
N CYS A 118 -11.49 -4.23 -1.00
CA CYS A 118 -11.36 -3.43 -2.22
C CYS A 118 -10.25 -2.38 -2.10
N ALA A 119 -10.08 -1.78 -0.92
CA ALA A 119 -9.00 -0.83 -0.64
C ALA A 119 -7.62 -1.50 -0.78
N ALA A 120 -7.43 -2.68 -0.18
CA ALA A 120 -6.20 -3.46 -0.30
C ALA A 120 -5.94 -3.92 -1.73
N HIS A 121 -6.97 -4.42 -2.43
CA HIS A 121 -6.85 -4.80 -3.83
C HIS A 121 -6.43 -3.61 -4.71
N ALA A 122 -7.06 -2.45 -4.52
CA ALA A 122 -6.70 -1.24 -5.25
C ALA A 122 -5.29 -0.74 -4.91
N ALA A 123 -4.83 -0.89 -3.67
CA ALA A 123 -3.44 -0.59 -3.32
C ALA A 123 -2.44 -1.44 -4.11
N LEU A 124 -2.70 -2.74 -4.25
CA LEU A 124 -1.87 -3.65 -5.04
C LEU A 124 -1.89 -3.30 -6.54
N CYS A 125 -3.05 -2.89 -7.06
CA CYS A 125 -3.23 -2.56 -8.48
C CYS A 125 -2.91 -1.11 -8.85
N ALA A 126 -2.75 -0.20 -7.88
CA ALA A 126 -2.61 1.24 -8.16
C ALA A 126 -1.40 1.56 -9.03
N ARG A 127 -0.34 0.76 -8.94
CA ARG A 127 0.93 0.94 -9.66
C ARG A 127 1.56 -0.41 -9.97
N ALA A 128 2.43 -0.45 -10.98
CA ALA A 128 3.34 -1.56 -11.19
C ALA A 128 4.51 -1.47 -10.18
N TRP A 129 4.27 -1.87 -8.93
CA TRP A 129 5.21 -1.67 -7.81
C TRP A 129 6.61 -2.23 -8.06
N ALA A 130 6.70 -3.41 -8.67
CA ALA A 130 7.98 -4.00 -9.04
C ALA A 130 8.76 -3.12 -10.04
N VAL A 131 8.06 -2.47 -10.99
CA VAL A 131 8.67 -1.51 -11.94
C VAL A 131 9.09 -0.22 -11.23
N GLU A 132 8.46 0.17 -10.13
CA GLU A 132 8.92 1.26 -9.27
C GLU A 132 10.11 0.86 -8.37
N GLY A 133 10.51 -0.42 -8.35
CA GLY A 133 11.60 -0.96 -7.54
C GLY A 133 11.17 -1.58 -6.20
N PHE A 134 9.86 -1.74 -5.97
CA PHE A 134 9.32 -2.31 -4.73
C PHE A 134 8.82 -3.74 -4.95
N HIS A 135 9.53 -4.70 -4.35
CA HIS A 135 9.16 -6.12 -4.36
C HIS A 135 8.48 -6.55 -3.05
N ARG A 136 8.46 -5.66 -2.05
CA ARG A 136 7.74 -5.85 -0.80
C ARG A 136 6.77 -4.69 -0.61
N ILE A 137 5.52 -5.01 -0.38
CA ILE A 137 4.46 -4.05 -0.09
C ILE A 137 4.02 -4.28 1.34
N VAL A 138 3.91 -3.20 2.11
CA VAL A 138 3.39 -3.21 3.48
C VAL A 138 2.09 -2.43 3.48
N ILE A 139 1.00 -3.13 3.80
CA ILE A 139 -0.33 -2.55 3.92
C ILE A 139 -0.54 -2.17 5.39
N GLY A 140 -0.75 -0.88 5.64
CA GLY A 140 -1.22 -0.36 6.92
C GLY A 140 -2.73 -0.24 6.89
N ALA A 141 -3.40 -0.96 7.78
CA ALA A 141 -4.86 -0.94 7.93
C ALA A 141 -5.24 -1.12 9.40
N ASP A 142 -6.41 -0.62 9.76
CA ASP A 142 -7.04 -0.79 11.08
C ASP A 142 -8.09 -1.92 11.11
N SER A 143 -8.49 -2.43 9.94
CA SER A 143 -9.41 -3.57 9.82
C SER A 143 -8.79 -4.90 10.28
N THR A 144 -9.15 -5.32 11.49
CA THR A 144 -8.80 -6.65 12.01
C THR A 144 -9.36 -7.79 11.17
N TYR A 145 -10.52 -7.60 10.53
CA TYR A 145 -11.11 -8.58 9.61
C TYR A 145 -10.16 -8.88 8.44
N MET A 146 -9.61 -7.84 7.81
CA MET A 146 -8.67 -8.00 6.72
C MET A 146 -7.34 -8.59 7.20
N VAL A 147 -6.78 -8.06 8.29
CA VAL A 147 -5.47 -8.51 8.81
C VAL A 147 -5.51 -9.98 9.21
N LYS A 148 -6.59 -10.45 9.85
CA LYS A 148 -6.73 -11.87 10.21
C LYS A 148 -7.01 -12.74 8.98
N GLY A 149 -7.93 -12.32 8.13
CA GLY A 149 -8.32 -13.11 6.95
C GLY A 149 -7.21 -13.36 5.93
N VAL A 150 -6.12 -12.57 5.94
CA VAL A 150 -4.94 -12.77 5.08
C VAL A 150 -3.83 -13.60 5.77
N ASN A 151 -3.86 -13.70 7.10
CA ASN A 151 -2.83 -14.39 7.88
C ASN A 151 -3.25 -15.78 8.39
N ASP A 152 -4.54 -16.09 8.40
CA ASP A 152 -5.11 -17.40 8.78
C ASP A 152 -5.12 -18.38 7.59
#